data_AF-A0A0F9I441-F1
#
_entry.id   AF-A0A0F9I441-F1
#
_cell.length_a   1.000
_cell.length_b   1.000
_cell.length_c   1.000
_cell.angle_alpha   90.00
_cell.angle_beta   90.00
_cell.angle_gamma   90.00
#
_symmetry.space_group_name_H-M   'P 1'
#
loop_
_entity.id
_entity.type
_entity.pdbx_description
1 polymer ?
#
loop_
_entity_poly.entity_id
_entity_poly.type
_entity_poly.pdbx_seq_one_letter_code
_entity_poly.pdbx_strand_id
1 'polypeptide(L)'
;PLPVPIFDTADWLREIGLKVYDDVLPQDVLDDPKASKESRAWAEFSLSRSKADILPNTALYKINTEDNADTIVNYYQQWLARQKIESLAELKEFDKLYPKAYLGNVTRQQYNLLVKYLNAEDKDTFLEAHPELRVNPRDEWLKANPLDNARLALGGEAKILSMEAYNEFNKLLKELDIPEDAIPDQTLPPKGSVDTHFDYLKAIEEFSPNSWEAKLVLAKDDVYRDWRGLDPIETPVRALELKIKHRELSDLYDAYGDRGSPLYIEDDDKREEARDKLNTENPIWVDDKRRIEAIENNASDEFVESWVERGKTTDEFGAGSSEAKVWLLDNPEVHKWALDQELLTDDGSDWNEPILRLNVEWAKDFDQYDAYGDADSDTYIPDDDERAEARQGLLYSSIPGATSGTLTGFGKAYYTKQASGEGYSEGNWDKYVDLVTLPSWGSWRERFLLDNRDFYAEYTDKEIGDHTLITGISMLSLCNYLLGEVGVIDSSWLTGTSMMSIRTKR
;
A
#
# COMPACT_ATOMS: atom_id res chain seq x y z
N PRO A 1 -17.47 1.88 -44.59
CA PRO A 1 -16.38 1.30 -45.41
C PRO A 1 -15.42 0.54 -44.50
N LEU A 2 -15.21 -0.75 -44.74
CA LEU A 2 -14.12 -1.46 -44.08
C LEU A 2 -12.80 -0.79 -44.51
N PRO A 3 -11.85 -0.57 -43.58
CA PRO A 3 -10.53 -0.06 -43.96
C PRO A 3 -9.93 -1.03 -44.99
N VAL A 4 -9.39 -0.47 -46.08
CA VAL A 4 -8.65 -1.27 -47.07
C VAL A 4 -7.40 -1.79 -46.35
N PRO A 5 -7.10 -3.11 -46.41
CA PRO A 5 -5.89 -3.63 -45.79
C PRO A 5 -4.67 -2.88 -46.30
N ILE A 6 -3.86 -2.36 -45.39
CA ILE A 6 -2.59 -1.73 -45.74
C ILE A 6 -1.64 -2.86 -46.12
N PHE A 7 -1.08 -2.80 -47.33
CA PHE A 7 -0.09 -3.76 -47.79
C PHE A 7 1.28 -3.34 -47.23
N ASP A 8 1.73 -4.05 -46.20
CA ASP A 8 2.96 -3.72 -45.47
C ASP A 8 4.19 -4.48 -46.00
N THR A 9 5.37 -4.22 -45.42
CA THR A 9 6.61 -4.89 -45.81
C THR A 9 6.61 -6.39 -45.49
N ALA A 10 5.82 -6.85 -44.51
CA ALA A 10 5.68 -8.26 -44.20
C ALA A 10 4.91 -8.99 -45.31
N ASP A 11 3.82 -8.39 -45.80
CA ASP A 11 3.05 -8.90 -46.95
C ASP A 11 3.88 -8.85 -48.24
N TRP A 12 4.65 -7.80 -48.44
CA TRP A 12 5.58 -7.66 -49.58
C TRP A 12 6.64 -8.76 -49.60
N LEU A 13 7.35 -8.99 -48.48
CA LEU A 13 8.37 -10.05 -48.37
C LEU A 13 7.74 -11.44 -48.52
N ARG A 14 6.54 -11.65 -47.97
CA ARG A 14 5.79 -12.91 -48.11
C ARG A 14 5.38 -13.16 -49.56
N GLU A 15 4.93 -12.13 -50.27
CA GLU A 15 4.55 -12.22 -51.67
C GLU A 15 5.73 -12.60 -52.57
N ILE A 16 6.89 -11.94 -52.38
CA ILE A 16 8.11 -12.28 -53.11
C ILE A 16 8.50 -13.74 -52.87
N GLY A 17 8.50 -14.17 -51.61
CA GLY A 17 8.83 -15.56 -51.26
C GLY A 17 7.89 -16.57 -51.90
N LEU A 18 6.58 -16.43 -51.69
CA LEU A 18 5.59 -17.41 -52.14
C LEU A 18 5.37 -17.41 -53.65
N LYS A 19 5.44 -16.25 -54.32
CA LYS A 19 5.10 -16.16 -55.76
C LYS A 19 6.32 -16.28 -56.67
N VAL A 20 7.49 -15.83 -56.22
CA VAL A 20 8.67 -15.71 -57.07
C VAL A 20 9.73 -16.76 -56.73
N TYR A 21 9.90 -17.11 -55.46
CA TYR A 21 11.04 -17.89 -54.99
C TYR A 21 10.70 -19.12 -54.14
N ASP A 22 9.47 -19.66 -54.24
CA ASP A 22 9.01 -20.80 -53.42
C ASP A 22 9.92 -22.04 -53.54
N ASP A 23 10.55 -22.20 -54.71
CA ASP A 23 11.47 -23.31 -55.03
C ASP A 23 12.95 -22.88 -55.18
N VAL A 24 13.31 -21.65 -54.80
CA VAL A 24 14.68 -21.11 -54.99
C VAL A 24 15.38 -20.93 -53.64
N LEU A 25 16.63 -21.38 -53.53
CA LEU A 25 17.41 -21.16 -52.31
C LEU A 25 17.75 -19.67 -52.18
N PRO A 26 17.61 -19.06 -50.98
CA PRO A 26 17.98 -17.67 -50.77
C PRO A 26 19.42 -17.34 -51.21
N GLN A 27 20.37 -18.27 -51.03
CA GLN A 27 21.76 -18.08 -51.46
C GLN A 27 21.89 -17.92 -52.99
N ASP A 28 21.12 -18.67 -53.78
CA ASP A 28 21.17 -18.59 -55.24
C ASP A 28 20.72 -17.21 -55.73
N VAL A 29 19.78 -16.58 -55.01
CA VAL A 29 19.33 -15.20 -55.30
C VAL A 29 20.41 -14.17 -54.96
N LEU A 30 21.17 -14.38 -53.88
CA LEU A 30 22.27 -13.49 -53.50
C LEU A 30 23.48 -13.61 -54.44
N ASP A 31 23.72 -14.81 -54.96
CA ASP A 31 24.81 -15.09 -55.90
C ASP A 31 24.50 -14.57 -57.32
N ASP A 32 23.22 -14.28 -57.64
CA ASP A 32 22.84 -13.67 -58.92
C ASP A 32 23.19 -12.17 -58.96
N PRO A 33 24.14 -11.73 -59.81
CA PRO A 33 24.48 -10.32 -59.97
C PRO A 33 23.33 -9.49 -60.56
N LYS A 34 22.30 -10.12 -61.13
CA LYS A 34 21.11 -9.46 -61.70
C LYS A 34 19.92 -9.42 -60.74
N ALA A 35 20.00 -10.05 -59.57
CA ALA A 35 18.93 -9.99 -58.58
C ALA A 35 18.64 -8.54 -58.20
N SER A 36 17.36 -8.18 -58.20
CA SER A 36 16.93 -6.84 -57.82
C SER A 36 17.19 -6.59 -56.32
N LYS A 37 17.08 -5.33 -55.88
CA LYS A 37 17.27 -4.99 -54.46
C LYS A 37 16.25 -5.72 -53.58
N GLU A 38 15.02 -5.81 -54.07
CA GLU A 38 13.88 -6.46 -53.45
C GLU A 38 14.10 -7.97 -53.31
N SER A 39 14.55 -8.63 -54.38
CA SER A 39 14.92 -10.05 -54.35
C SER A 39 16.05 -10.34 -53.37
N ARG A 40 17.06 -9.47 -53.31
CA ARG A 40 18.17 -9.58 -52.35
C ARG A 40 17.67 -9.39 -50.92
N ALA A 41 16.82 -8.39 -50.67
CA ALA A 41 16.24 -8.14 -49.35
C ALA A 41 15.43 -9.35 -48.85
N TRP A 42 14.60 -9.96 -49.72
CA TRP A 42 13.89 -11.19 -49.41
C TRP A 42 14.84 -12.35 -49.06
N ALA A 43 15.90 -12.54 -49.86
CA ALA A 43 16.85 -13.61 -49.64
C ALA A 43 17.62 -13.43 -48.32
N GLU A 44 18.07 -12.20 -48.03
CA GLU A 44 18.72 -11.87 -46.76
C GLU A 44 17.78 -12.06 -45.57
N PHE A 45 16.53 -11.58 -45.66
CA PHE A 45 15.49 -11.81 -44.66
C PHE A 45 15.27 -13.31 -44.42
N SER A 46 15.18 -14.11 -45.49
CA SER A 46 14.97 -15.55 -45.41
C SER A 46 16.16 -16.27 -44.75
N LEU A 47 17.38 -15.80 -44.99
CA LEU A 47 18.58 -16.30 -44.29
C LEU A 47 18.58 -15.92 -42.81
N SER A 48 18.25 -14.66 -42.47
CA SER A 48 18.10 -14.23 -41.07
C SER A 48 17.03 -15.05 -40.35
N ARG A 49 15.90 -15.30 -41.03
CA ARG A 49 14.77 -16.10 -40.52
C ARG A 49 15.17 -17.54 -40.28
N SER A 50 15.82 -18.20 -41.24
CA SER A 50 16.25 -19.59 -41.06
C SER A 50 17.24 -19.78 -39.91
N LYS A 51 18.09 -18.77 -39.62
CA LYS A 51 18.96 -18.76 -38.43
C LYS A 51 18.20 -18.54 -37.13
N ALA A 52 17.17 -17.69 -37.14
CA ALA A 52 16.38 -17.37 -35.95
C ALA A 52 15.33 -18.45 -35.61
N ASP A 53 14.69 -19.04 -36.61
CA ASP A 53 13.61 -20.04 -36.45
C ASP A 53 14.10 -21.36 -35.84
N ILE A 54 15.41 -21.63 -35.90
CA ILE A 54 16.01 -22.78 -35.23
C ILE A 54 16.31 -22.52 -33.75
N LEU A 55 16.22 -21.29 -33.27
CA LEU A 55 16.49 -20.94 -31.87
C LEU A 55 15.20 -20.99 -31.05
N PRO A 56 15.22 -21.45 -29.80
CA PRO A 56 14.07 -21.32 -28.92
C PRO A 56 13.64 -19.86 -28.80
N ASN A 57 12.38 -19.58 -29.10
CA ASN A 57 11.76 -18.25 -29.03
C ASN A 57 10.92 -18.09 -27.76
N THR A 58 11.51 -18.49 -26.64
CA THR A 58 10.92 -18.35 -25.31
C THR A 58 12.03 -18.45 -24.28
N ALA A 59 11.80 -17.91 -23.09
CA ALA A 59 12.71 -18.12 -21.97
C ALA A 59 12.89 -19.62 -21.72
N LEU A 60 14.13 -20.07 -21.50
CA LEU A 60 14.43 -21.50 -21.42
C LEU A 60 13.60 -22.22 -20.35
N TYR A 61 13.40 -21.62 -19.17
CA TYR A 61 12.60 -22.22 -18.11
C TYR A 61 11.12 -22.45 -18.47
N LYS A 62 10.61 -21.75 -19.49
CA LYS A 62 9.24 -21.91 -20.01
C LYS A 62 9.11 -23.06 -21.01
N ILE A 63 10.23 -23.59 -21.51
CA ILE A 63 10.22 -24.84 -22.26
C ILE A 63 9.83 -25.91 -21.21
N ASN A 64 8.60 -26.46 -21.30
CA ASN A 64 7.95 -27.47 -20.42
C ASN A 64 6.86 -26.98 -19.45
N THR A 65 6.34 -25.76 -19.58
CA THR A 65 5.26 -25.29 -18.68
C THR A 65 3.85 -25.62 -19.16
N GLU A 66 3.67 -26.20 -20.36
CA GLU A 66 2.37 -26.56 -20.92
C GLU A 66 1.98 -28.01 -20.56
N ASP A 67 0.79 -28.19 -19.97
CA ASP A 67 0.23 -29.51 -19.69
C ASP A 67 0.04 -30.29 -21.00
N ASN A 68 0.55 -31.52 -21.05
CA ASN A 68 0.54 -32.42 -22.21
C ASN A 68 1.45 -32.04 -23.38
N ALA A 69 2.35 -31.04 -23.22
CA ALA A 69 3.40 -30.80 -24.20
C ALA A 69 4.55 -31.81 -24.06
N ASP A 70 5.33 -31.97 -25.12
CA ASP A 70 6.61 -32.68 -25.08
C ASP A 70 7.53 -32.04 -24.02
N THR A 71 8.33 -32.87 -23.34
CA THR A 71 9.32 -32.38 -22.37
C THR A 71 10.60 -31.94 -23.08
N ILE A 72 11.50 -31.25 -22.37
CA ILE A 72 12.81 -30.86 -22.90
C ILE A 72 13.63 -32.10 -23.29
N VAL A 73 13.41 -33.24 -22.64
CA VAL A 73 14.02 -34.52 -23.03
C VAL A 73 13.55 -34.92 -24.43
N ASN A 74 12.25 -34.81 -24.70
CA ASN A 74 11.65 -35.11 -25.99
C ASN A 74 12.14 -34.11 -27.06
N TYR A 75 12.05 -32.80 -26.80
CA TYR A 75 12.48 -31.77 -27.74
C TYR A 75 13.97 -31.88 -28.07
N TYR A 76 14.83 -32.14 -27.07
CA TYR A 76 16.27 -32.32 -27.31
C TYR A 76 16.55 -33.55 -28.19
N GLN A 77 15.85 -34.66 -27.98
CA GLN A 77 15.96 -35.84 -28.85
C GLN A 77 15.44 -35.57 -30.27
N GLN A 78 14.33 -34.85 -30.42
CA GLN A 78 13.80 -34.43 -31.71
C GLN A 78 14.81 -33.53 -32.44
N TRP A 79 15.43 -32.58 -31.75
CA TRP A 79 16.45 -31.72 -32.32
C TRP A 79 17.70 -32.51 -32.78
N LEU A 80 18.19 -33.45 -31.96
CA LEU A 80 19.29 -34.33 -32.36
C LEU A 80 18.92 -35.24 -33.54
N ALA A 81 17.67 -35.66 -33.68
CA ALA A 81 17.20 -36.40 -34.84
C ALA A 81 17.17 -35.50 -36.08
N ARG A 82 16.65 -34.28 -35.95
CA ARG A 82 16.63 -33.26 -37.01
C ARG A 82 18.02 -32.97 -37.57
N GLN A 83 19.03 -32.84 -36.70
CA GLN A 83 20.42 -32.59 -37.11
C GLN A 83 21.06 -33.73 -37.93
N LYS A 84 20.50 -34.94 -37.89
CA LYS A 84 20.99 -36.09 -38.67
C LYS A 84 20.35 -36.21 -40.05
N ILE A 85 19.36 -35.37 -40.35
CA ILE A 85 18.67 -35.38 -41.64
C ILE A 85 19.52 -34.64 -42.67
N GLU A 86 19.95 -35.35 -43.71
CA GLU A 86 20.79 -34.80 -44.78
C GLU A 86 19.96 -34.33 -46.00
N SER A 87 18.71 -34.76 -46.11
CA SER A 87 17.81 -34.45 -47.22
C SER A 87 16.83 -33.33 -46.88
N LEU A 88 16.74 -32.30 -47.73
CA LEU A 88 15.79 -31.19 -47.57
C LEU A 88 14.32 -31.68 -47.55
N ALA A 89 14.00 -32.70 -48.36
CA ALA A 89 12.64 -33.25 -48.41
C ALA A 89 12.27 -33.96 -47.09
N GLU A 90 13.19 -34.74 -46.54
CA GLU A 90 13.01 -35.39 -45.24
C GLU A 90 12.95 -34.37 -44.11
N LEU A 91 13.74 -33.30 -44.19
CA LEU A 91 13.74 -32.22 -43.21
C LEU A 91 12.39 -31.49 -43.19
N LYS A 92 11.81 -31.19 -44.36
CA LYS A 92 10.48 -30.59 -44.48
C LYS A 92 9.39 -31.47 -43.87
N GLU A 93 9.41 -32.78 -44.15
CA GLU A 93 8.46 -33.72 -43.53
C GLU A 93 8.68 -33.85 -42.01
N PHE A 94 9.94 -33.82 -41.55
CA PHE A 94 10.25 -33.84 -40.12
C PHE A 94 9.73 -32.59 -39.41
N ASP A 95 10.01 -31.39 -39.92
CA ASP A 95 9.57 -30.12 -39.31
C ASP A 95 8.04 -29.99 -39.31
N LYS A 96 7.35 -30.63 -40.27
CA LYS A 96 5.88 -30.74 -40.27
C LYS A 96 5.35 -31.67 -39.17
N LEU A 97 6.04 -32.77 -38.88
CA LEU A 97 5.68 -33.71 -37.82
C LEU A 97 6.04 -33.17 -36.42
N TYR A 98 7.14 -32.44 -36.31
CA TYR A 98 7.69 -31.91 -35.06
C TYR A 98 7.92 -30.38 -35.16
N PRO A 99 6.85 -29.58 -35.28
CA PRO A 99 6.97 -28.14 -35.50
C PRO A 99 7.66 -27.38 -34.35
N LYS A 100 7.74 -27.99 -33.16
CA LYS A 100 8.39 -27.44 -31.97
C LYS A 100 9.78 -28.03 -31.69
N ALA A 101 10.37 -28.82 -32.60
CA ALA A 101 11.69 -29.43 -32.39
C ALA A 101 12.80 -28.42 -32.11
N TYR A 102 12.67 -27.18 -32.62
CA TYR A 102 13.62 -26.09 -32.38
C TYR A 102 13.75 -25.71 -30.90
N LEU A 103 12.75 -26.01 -30.04
CA LEU A 103 12.86 -25.83 -28.58
C LEU A 103 13.96 -26.71 -27.97
N GLY A 104 14.35 -27.78 -28.65
CA GLY A 104 15.48 -28.64 -28.27
C GLY A 104 16.84 -28.11 -28.69
N ASN A 105 16.92 -27.00 -29.44
CA ASN A 105 18.18 -26.39 -29.84
C ASN A 105 18.80 -25.59 -28.69
N VAL A 106 19.24 -26.32 -27.67
CA VAL A 106 19.90 -25.80 -26.48
C VAL A 106 21.28 -26.43 -26.33
N THR A 107 22.19 -25.72 -25.64
CA THR A 107 23.50 -26.29 -25.31
C THR A 107 23.34 -27.47 -24.33
N ARG A 108 24.34 -28.36 -24.28
CA ARG A 108 24.34 -29.49 -23.33
C ARG A 108 24.24 -29.02 -21.87
N GLN A 109 24.84 -27.87 -21.54
CA GLN A 109 24.75 -27.28 -20.21
C GLN A 109 23.32 -26.82 -19.91
N GLN A 110 22.71 -26.05 -20.82
CA GLN A 110 21.31 -25.60 -20.68
C GLN A 110 20.35 -26.78 -20.59
N TYR A 111 20.52 -27.81 -21.43
CA TYR A 111 19.74 -29.05 -21.34
C TYR A 111 19.82 -29.67 -19.94
N ASN A 112 21.03 -29.85 -19.40
CA ASN A 112 21.22 -30.43 -18.07
C ASN A 112 20.57 -29.57 -16.98
N LEU A 113 20.65 -28.24 -17.09
CA LEU A 113 20.00 -27.33 -16.15
C LEU A 113 18.48 -27.41 -16.25
N LEU A 114 17.91 -27.45 -17.45
CA LEU A 114 16.46 -27.59 -17.65
C LEU A 114 15.92 -28.91 -17.10
N VAL A 115 16.67 -30.01 -17.25
CA VAL A 115 16.30 -31.29 -16.63
C VAL A 115 16.35 -31.21 -15.10
N LYS A 116 17.31 -30.50 -14.52
CA LYS A 116 17.34 -30.28 -13.05
C LYS A 116 16.19 -29.40 -12.60
N TYR A 117 15.93 -28.30 -13.31
CA TYR A 117 14.82 -27.39 -13.04
C TYR A 117 13.46 -28.09 -13.05
N LEU A 118 13.25 -29.01 -14.01
CA LEU A 118 12.03 -29.83 -14.06
C LEU A 118 11.79 -30.66 -12.79
N ASN A 119 12.87 -31.09 -12.13
CA ASN A 119 12.83 -31.94 -10.93
C ASN A 119 13.08 -31.14 -9.63
N ALA A 120 13.21 -29.81 -9.71
CA ALA A 120 13.42 -28.98 -8.53
C ALA A 120 12.11 -28.90 -7.72
N GLU A 121 12.21 -29.13 -6.41
CA GLU A 121 11.08 -28.96 -5.48
C GLU A 121 10.69 -27.49 -5.39
N ASP A 122 11.68 -26.61 -5.27
CA ASP A 122 11.53 -25.15 -5.31
C ASP A 122 12.13 -24.61 -6.62
N LYS A 123 11.24 -24.27 -7.55
CA LYS A 123 11.60 -23.76 -8.88
C LYS A 123 12.07 -22.31 -8.83
N ASP A 124 11.58 -21.51 -7.90
CA ASP A 124 11.88 -20.08 -7.85
C ASP A 124 13.29 -19.88 -7.31
N THR A 125 13.63 -20.53 -6.19
CA THR A 125 15.01 -20.57 -5.68
C THR A 125 15.99 -21.12 -6.73
N PHE A 126 15.57 -22.11 -7.54
CA PHE A 126 16.41 -22.63 -8.62
C PHE A 126 16.67 -21.59 -9.71
N LEU A 127 15.66 -20.79 -10.10
CA LEU A 127 15.80 -19.76 -11.12
C LEU A 127 16.62 -18.56 -10.64
N GLU A 128 16.60 -18.25 -9.35
CA GLU A 128 17.50 -17.26 -8.75
C GLU A 128 18.96 -17.71 -8.83
N ALA A 129 19.23 -18.99 -8.56
CA ALA A 129 20.57 -19.57 -8.68
C ALA A 129 21.05 -19.75 -10.14
N HIS A 130 20.12 -19.78 -11.10
CA HIS A 130 20.37 -20.04 -12.52
C HIS A 130 19.68 -19.02 -13.44
N PRO A 131 20.06 -17.74 -13.39
CA PRO A 131 19.44 -16.68 -14.18
C PRO A 131 19.57 -16.91 -15.70
N GLU A 132 20.54 -17.70 -16.16
CA GLU A 132 20.69 -18.08 -17.55
C GLU A 132 19.47 -18.83 -18.13
N LEU A 133 18.62 -19.41 -17.29
CA LEU A 133 17.38 -20.05 -17.73
C LEU A 133 16.27 -19.04 -18.05
N ARG A 134 16.36 -17.80 -17.57
CA ARG A 134 15.40 -16.72 -17.86
C ARG A 134 15.57 -16.12 -19.25
N VAL A 135 16.72 -16.36 -19.87
CA VAL A 135 17.10 -15.85 -21.18
C VAL A 135 16.27 -16.48 -22.29
N ASN A 136 15.80 -15.65 -23.25
CA ASN A 136 15.27 -16.10 -24.54
C ASN A 136 16.43 -16.20 -25.56
N PRO A 137 16.85 -17.42 -25.97
CA PRO A 137 17.99 -17.58 -26.86
C PRO A 137 17.86 -16.86 -28.20
N ARG A 138 16.64 -16.80 -28.77
CA ARG A 138 16.40 -16.07 -30.01
C ARG A 138 16.61 -14.58 -29.81
N ASP A 139 16.09 -14.00 -28.73
CA ASP A 139 16.22 -12.57 -28.45
C ASP A 139 17.69 -12.17 -28.21
N GLU A 140 18.45 -12.97 -27.46
CA GLU A 140 19.90 -12.71 -27.26
C GLU A 140 20.69 -12.78 -28.55
N TRP A 141 20.39 -13.76 -29.41
CA TRP A 141 21.01 -13.83 -30.72
C TRP A 141 20.65 -12.60 -31.57
N LEU A 142 19.41 -12.13 -31.54
CA LEU A 142 18.97 -10.94 -32.26
C LEU A 142 19.63 -9.66 -31.73
N LYS A 143 19.76 -9.50 -30.41
CA LYS A 143 20.52 -8.40 -29.79
C LYS A 143 21.99 -8.41 -30.26
N ALA A 144 22.60 -9.59 -30.37
CA ALA A 144 23.97 -9.76 -30.86
C ALA A 144 24.14 -9.62 -32.38
N ASN A 145 23.05 -9.70 -33.16
CA ASN A 145 23.05 -9.62 -34.62
C ASN A 145 22.05 -8.54 -35.10
N PRO A 146 22.36 -7.25 -34.86
CA PRO A 146 21.40 -6.16 -35.06
C PRO A 146 20.88 -6.04 -36.50
N LEU A 147 21.70 -6.36 -37.50
CA LEU A 147 21.27 -6.37 -38.90
C LEU A 147 20.25 -7.49 -39.18
N ASP A 148 20.45 -8.68 -38.62
CA ASP A 148 19.49 -9.78 -38.74
C ASP A 148 18.20 -9.44 -37.97
N ASN A 149 18.29 -8.78 -36.82
CA ASN A 149 17.12 -8.28 -36.10
C ASN A 149 16.34 -7.24 -36.91
N ALA A 150 17.03 -6.27 -37.54
CA ALA A 150 16.42 -5.28 -38.41
C ALA A 150 15.70 -5.94 -39.60
N ARG A 151 16.32 -6.92 -40.26
CA ARG A 151 15.69 -7.67 -41.37
C ARG A 151 14.44 -8.41 -40.90
N LEU A 152 14.49 -9.07 -39.75
CA LEU A 152 13.35 -9.81 -39.23
C LEU A 152 12.20 -8.90 -38.79
N ALA A 153 12.53 -7.76 -38.19
CA ALA A 153 11.54 -6.73 -37.91
C ALA A 153 10.91 -6.19 -39.20
N LEU A 154 11.68 -6.05 -40.29
CA LEU A 154 11.16 -5.58 -41.57
C LEU A 154 10.10 -6.55 -42.14
N GLY A 155 10.26 -7.85 -41.88
CA GLY A 155 9.25 -8.85 -42.23
C GLY A 155 8.16 -9.07 -41.18
N GLY A 156 8.09 -8.26 -40.12
CA GLY A 156 7.11 -8.42 -39.04
C GLY A 156 7.30 -9.67 -38.17
N GLU A 157 8.45 -10.34 -38.25
CA GLU A 157 8.73 -11.61 -37.56
C GLU A 157 9.48 -11.42 -36.22
N ALA A 158 9.94 -10.21 -35.91
CA ALA A 158 10.62 -9.87 -34.66
C ALA A 158 10.39 -8.41 -34.27
N LYS A 159 10.51 -8.10 -32.97
CA LYS A 159 10.60 -6.71 -32.48
C LYS A 159 12.04 -6.22 -32.62
N ILE A 160 12.23 -4.91 -32.72
CA ILE A 160 13.57 -4.32 -32.61
C ILE A 160 14.02 -4.40 -31.14
N LEU A 161 15.16 -5.03 -30.87
CA LEU A 161 15.63 -5.33 -29.50
C LEU A 161 16.82 -4.47 -29.06
N SER A 162 17.45 -3.72 -29.97
CA SER A 162 18.56 -2.82 -29.66
C SER A 162 18.57 -1.55 -30.50
N MET A 163 19.27 -0.52 -30.02
CA MET A 163 19.46 0.74 -30.74
C MET A 163 20.22 0.51 -32.06
N GLU A 164 21.17 -0.41 -32.07
CA GLU A 164 21.89 -0.81 -33.28
C GLU A 164 20.94 -1.42 -34.32
N ALA A 165 20.02 -2.29 -33.90
CA ALA A 165 19.01 -2.86 -34.78
C ALA A 165 18.04 -1.79 -35.29
N TYR A 166 17.64 -0.82 -34.45
CA TYR A 166 16.84 0.33 -34.88
C TYR A 166 17.54 1.15 -35.98
N ASN A 167 18.85 1.39 -35.83
CA ASN A 167 19.64 2.12 -36.82
C ASN A 167 19.79 1.35 -38.14
N GLU A 168 20.07 0.04 -38.07
CA GLU A 168 20.11 -0.82 -39.27
C GLU A 168 18.74 -0.91 -39.95
N PHE A 169 17.64 -0.97 -39.19
CA PHE A 169 16.29 -0.95 -39.75
C PHE A 169 16.04 0.33 -40.56
N ASN A 170 16.35 1.50 -39.98
CA ASN A 170 16.21 2.78 -40.67
C ASN A 170 17.10 2.91 -41.90
N LYS A 171 18.26 2.24 -41.92
CA LYS A 171 19.12 2.16 -43.10
C LYS A 171 18.49 1.29 -44.19
N LEU A 172 17.93 0.13 -43.83
CA LEU A 172 17.21 -0.75 -44.76
C LEU A 172 16.02 -0.04 -45.41
N LEU A 173 15.24 0.74 -44.64
CA LEU A 173 14.13 1.54 -45.19
C LEU A 173 14.59 2.47 -46.31
N LYS A 174 15.72 3.16 -46.11
CA LYS A 174 16.30 4.09 -47.10
C LYS A 174 16.88 3.36 -48.30
N GLU A 175 17.55 2.23 -48.09
CA GLU A 175 18.20 1.48 -49.15
C GLU A 175 17.19 0.82 -50.12
N LEU A 176 16.06 0.37 -49.55
CA LEU A 176 14.96 -0.29 -50.24
C LEU A 176 13.84 0.65 -50.66
N ASP A 177 13.94 1.95 -50.37
CA ASP A 177 12.93 2.98 -50.70
C ASP A 177 11.53 2.63 -50.15
N ILE A 178 11.50 2.10 -48.92
CA ILE A 178 10.27 1.69 -48.24
C ILE A 178 9.64 2.92 -47.57
N PRO A 179 8.38 3.27 -47.88
CA PRO A 179 7.71 4.39 -47.26
C PRO A 179 7.29 4.04 -45.82
N GLU A 180 7.22 5.06 -44.94
CA GLU A 180 6.94 4.85 -43.50
C GLU A 180 5.57 4.21 -43.23
N ASP A 181 4.59 4.39 -44.12
CA ASP A 181 3.24 3.81 -44.03
C ASP A 181 3.15 2.33 -44.45
N ALA A 182 4.21 1.80 -45.07
CA ALA A 182 4.33 0.38 -45.38
C ALA A 182 4.98 -0.43 -44.25
N ILE A 183 5.42 0.21 -43.16
CA ILE A 183 6.03 -0.48 -42.02
C ILE A 183 4.91 -1.15 -41.20
N PRO A 184 5.03 -2.44 -40.82
CA PRO A 184 4.02 -3.10 -40.02
C PRO A 184 3.80 -2.37 -38.69
N ASP A 185 2.56 -2.30 -38.26
CA ASP A 185 2.19 -1.65 -37.00
C ASP A 185 3.02 -2.20 -35.84
N GLN A 186 3.38 -1.31 -34.91
CA GLN A 186 4.19 -1.64 -33.73
C GLN A 186 5.61 -2.17 -33.99
N THR A 187 6.14 -2.07 -35.22
CA THR A 187 7.52 -2.47 -35.53
C THR A 187 8.55 -1.45 -35.03
N LEU A 188 8.33 -0.17 -35.32
CA LEU A 188 9.20 0.92 -34.88
C LEU A 188 8.51 1.78 -33.81
N PRO A 189 9.16 2.04 -32.67
CA PRO A 189 8.63 2.99 -31.71
C PRO A 189 8.58 4.39 -32.34
N PRO A 190 7.68 5.28 -31.86
CA PRO A 190 7.65 6.68 -32.27
C PRO A 190 9.04 7.32 -32.13
N LYS A 191 9.42 8.22 -33.06
CA LYS A 191 10.78 8.81 -33.12
C LYS A 191 11.22 9.50 -31.82
N GLY A 192 10.28 9.98 -30.99
CA GLY A 192 10.57 10.60 -29.68
C GLY A 192 10.66 9.62 -28.50
N SER A 193 10.37 8.34 -28.73
CA SER A 193 10.18 7.31 -27.71
C SER A 193 11.12 6.10 -27.89
N VAL A 194 12.19 6.28 -28.68
CA VAL A 194 13.12 5.19 -28.99
C VAL A 194 13.87 4.75 -27.73
N ASP A 195 14.35 5.68 -26.92
CA ASP A 195 15.02 5.36 -25.65
C ASP A 195 14.03 4.72 -24.66
N THR A 196 12.83 5.29 -24.52
CA THR A 196 11.71 4.71 -23.75
C THR A 196 11.44 3.26 -24.14
N HIS A 197 11.50 2.93 -25.43
CA HIS A 197 11.26 1.58 -25.90
C HIS A 197 12.26 0.58 -25.33
N PHE A 198 13.55 0.91 -25.36
CA PHE A 198 14.59 0.03 -24.86
C PHE A 198 14.65 0.02 -23.33
N ASP A 199 14.41 1.14 -22.68
CA ASP A 199 14.27 1.20 -21.22
C ASP A 199 13.12 0.31 -20.75
N TYR A 200 11.99 0.31 -21.46
CA TYR A 200 10.87 -0.58 -21.17
C TYR A 200 11.23 -2.05 -21.40
N LEU A 201 11.87 -2.39 -22.54
CA LEU A 201 12.31 -3.76 -22.80
C LEU A 201 13.28 -4.28 -21.71
N LYS A 202 14.18 -3.43 -21.24
CA LYS A 202 15.09 -3.75 -20.14
C LYS A 202 14.31 -3.95 -18.83
N ALA A 203 13.38 -3.06 -18.51
CA ALA A 203 12.58 -3.15 -17.28
C ALA A 203 11.74 -4.44 -17.23
N ILE A 204 11.12 -4.84 -18.35
CA ILE A 204 10.32 -6.08 -18.39
C ILE A 204 11.18 -7.34 -18.33
N GLU A 205 12.41 -7.29 -18.84
CA GLU A 205 13.37 -8.39 -18.77
C GLU A 205 13.87 -8.60 -17.34
N GLU A 206 14.12 -7.51 -16.62
CA GLU A 206 14.64 -7.53 -15.25
C GLU A 206 13.55 -7.79 -14.19
N PHE A 207 12.40 -7.12 -14.29
CA PHE A 207 11.40 -7.09 -13.20
C PHE A 207 10.01 -7.63 -13.54
N SER A 208 9.68 -7.80 -14.83
CA SER A 208 8.34 -8.13 -15.41
C SER A 208 7.53 -6.94 -15.94
N PRO A 209 6.56 -7.18 -16.86
CA PRO A 209 5.72 -6.12 -17.46
C PRO A 209 4.87 -5.32 -16.48
N ASN A 210 4.53 -5.89 -15.32
CA ASN A 210 3.67 -5.24 -14.32
C ASN A 210 4.45 -4.58 -13.18
N SER A 211 5.78 -4.59 -13.24
CA SER A 211 6.64 -4.00 -12.22
C SER A 211 6.48 -2.48 -12.15
N TRP A 212 6.88 -1.89 -11.03
CA TRP A 212 6.88 -0.43 -10.85
C TRP A 212 7.82 0.27 -11.84
N GLU A 213 8.95 -0.34 -12.22
CA GLU A 213 9.90 0.18 -13.21
C GLU A 213 9.27 0.21 -14.60
N ALA A 214 8.66 -0.89 -15.03
CA ALA A 214 8.00 -0.96 -16.32
C ALA A 214 6.85 0.07 -16.40
N LYS A 215 6.06 0.17 -15.33
CA LYS A 215 5.00 1.19 -15.21
C LYS A 215 5.56 2.61 -15.22
N LEU A 216 6.68 2.87 -14.55
CA LEU A 216 7.31 4.19 -14.51
C LEU A 216 7.78 4.64 -15.89
N VAL A 217 8.39 3.73 -16.65
CA VAL A 217 8.81 4.03 -18.03
C VAL A 217 7.61 4.40 -18.89
N LEU A 218 6.51 3.63 -18.79
CA LEU A 218 5.28 3.92 -19.54
C LEU A 218 4.58 5.20 -19.07
N ALA A 219 4.56 5.49 -17.77
CA ALA A 219 3.94 6.69 -17.20
C ALA A 219 4.68 7.99 -17.57
N LYS A 220 5.96 7.89 -17.94
CA LYS A 220 6.77 9.04 -18.39
C LYS A 220 6.62 9.35 -19.88
N ASP A 221 6.01 8.46 -20.66
CA ASP A 221 5.90 8.60 -22.12
C ASP A 221 4.55 8.04 -22.62
N ASP A 222 3.51 8.86 -22.50
CA ASP A 222 2.15 8.54 -22.93
C ASP A 222 2.08 8.16 -24.43
N VAL A 223 2.91 8.80 -25.27
CA VAL A 223 2.93 8.54 -26.72
C VAL A 223 3.40 7.11 -26.99
N TYR A 224 4.44 6.67 -26.28
CA TYR A 224 4.92 5.30 -26.38
C TYR A 224 3.93 4.27 -25.85
N ARG A 225 3.32 4.56 -24.68
CA ARG A 225 2.29 3.70 -24.08
C ARG A 225 1.10 3.52 -25.02
N ASP A 226 0.59 4.60 -25.59
CA ASP A 226 -0.54 4.56 -26.52
C ASP A 226 -0.20 3.81 -27.80
N TRP A 227 1.02 3.98 -28.33
CA TRP A 227 1.52 3.21 -29.47
C TRP A 227 1.59 1.70 -29.19
N ARG A 228 1.93 1.30 -27.96
CA ARG A 228 1.86 -0.11 -27.51
C ARG A 228 0.41 -0.61 -27.34
N GLY A 229 -0.58 0.27 -27.35
CA GLY A 229 -1.98 -0.06 -27.09
C GLY A 229 -2.24 -0.46 -25.64
N LEU A 230 -1.52 0.17 -24.70
CA LEU A 230 -1.66 -0.09 -23.26
C LEU A 230 -2.52 0.98 -22.60
N ASP A 231 -3.28 0.58 -21.57
CA ASP A 231 -4.11 1.49 -20.79
C ASP A 231 -3.26 2.51 -20.00
N PRO A 232 -3.81 3.71 -19.71
CA PRO A 232 -3.15 4.71 -18.87
C PRO A 232 -2.72 4.15 -17.51
N ILE A 233 -1.55 4.59 -17.04
CA ILE A 233 -1.05 4.22 -15.72
C ILE A 233 -1.72 5.12 -14.68
N GLU A 234 -2.61 4.54 -13.88
CA GLU A 234 -3.35 5.27 -12.83
C GLU A 234 -2.43 5.75 -11.70
N THR A 235 -1.36 5.00 -11.40
CA THR A 235 -0.41 5.36 -10.35
C THR A 235 0.43 6.58 -10.75
N PRO A 236 0.45 7.66 -9.97
CA PRO A 236 1.28 8.83 -10.27
C PRO A 236 2.78 8.52 -10.32
N VAL A 237 3.51 9.21 -11.21
CA VAL A 237 4.97 9.04 -11.40
C VAL A 237 5.75 9.15 -10.09
N ARG A 238 5.42 10.14 -9.24
CA ARG A 238 6.10 10.36 -7.95
C ARG A 238 5.90 9.17 -6.99
N ALA A 239 4.73 8.55 -6.99
CA ALA A 239 4.47 7.36 -6.18
C ALA A 239 5.28 6.16 -6.71
N LEU A 240 5.35 5.96 -8.03
CA LEU A 240 6.17 4.90 -8.64
C LEU A 240 7.66 5.06 -8.30
N GLU A 241 8.18 6.28 -8.33
CA GLU A 241 9.59 6.57 -7.96
C GLU A 241 9.87 6.21 -6.49
N LEU A 242 8.96 6.56 -5.57
CA LEU A 242 9.09 6.19 -4.16
C LEU A 242 8.98 4.68 -3.93
N LYS A 243 8.07 4.01 -4.66
CA LYS A 243 7.93 2.54 -4.61
C LYS A 243 9.21 1.84 -5.07
N ILE A 244 9.79 2.27 -6.19
CA ILE A 244 11.07 1.74 -6.70
C ILE A 244 12.22 2.01 -5.72
N LYS A 245 12.31 3.22 -5.16
CA LYS A 245 13.34 3.59 -4.17
C LYS A 245 13.38 2.63 -2.99
N HIS A 246 12.23 2.10 -2.57
CA HIS A 246 12.10 1.21 -1.42
C HIS A 246 11.67 -0.22 -1.80
N ARG A 247 12.02 -0.66 -3.02
CA ARG A 247 11.69 -2.00 -3.50
C ARG A 247 12.13 -3.09 -2.54
N GLU A 248 13.42 -3.13 -2.18
CA GLU A 248 13.98 -4.19 -1.35
C GLU A 248 13.31 -4.28 0.04
N LEU A 249 12.98 -3.13 0.66
CA LEU A 249 12.29 -3.07 1.95
C LEU A 249 10.84 -3.54 1.84
N SER A 250 10.17 -3.18 0.74
CA SER A 250 8.79 -3.61 0.48
C SER A 250 8.73 -5.12 0.22
N ASP A 251 9.64 -5.63 -0.61
CA ASP A 251 9.77 -7.06 -0.90
C ASP A 251 10.08 -7.86 0.39
N LEU A 252 10.95 -7.34 1.27
CA LEU A 252 11.24 -7.95 2.57
C LEU A 252 10.03 -7.95 3.51
N TYR A 253 9.27 -6.86 3.58
CA TYR A 253 8.07 -6.76 4.42
C TYR A 253 6.98 -7.75 3.99
N ASP A 254 6.79 -7.90 2.67
CA ASP A 254 5.83 -8.84 2.08
C ASP A 254 6.31 -10.29 2.26
N ALA A 255 7.62 -10.53 2.10
CA ALA A 255 8.25 -11.84 2.28
C ALA A 255 8.01 -12.45 3.67
N TYR A 256 7.91 -11.64 4.73
CA TYR A 256 7.57 -12.15 6.06
C TYR A 256 6.16 -12.79 6.13
N GLY A 257 5.23 -12.37 5.26
CA GLY A 257 3.85 -12.90 5.21
C GLY A 257 3.57 -13.86 4.06
N ASP A 258 4.45 -13.96 3.07
CA ASP A 258 4.29 -14.85 1.92
C ASP A 258 4.75 -16.27 2.24
N ARG A 259 3.81 -17.23 2.25
CA ARG A 259 4.09 -18.67 2.48
C ARG A 259 5.07 -19.29 1.50
N GLY A 260 5.23 -18.71 0.31
CA GLY A 260 6.21 -19.16 -0.68
C GLY A 260 7.62 -18.64 -0.43
N SER A 261 7.77 -17.63 0.42
CA SER A 261 9.07 -17.00 0.69
C SER A 261 9.91 -17.81 1.68
N PRO A 262 11.24 -17.92 1.48
CA PRO A 262 12.14 -18.49 2.48
C PRO A 262 12.22 -17.66 3.78
N LEU A 263 11.71 -16.43 3.77
CA LEU A 263 11.64 -15.53 4.93
C LEU A 263 10.28 -15.56 5.63
N TYR A 264 9.36 -16.44 5.21
CA TYR A 264 8.02 -16.55 5.80
C TYR A 264 8.07 -16.80 7.31
N ILE A 265 7.27 -16.04 8.06
CA ILE A 265 7.08 -16.21 9.49
C ILE A 265 5.63 -16.69 9.73
N GLU A 266 5.50 -17.98 10.07
CA GLU A 266 4.20 -18.63 10.29
C GLU A 266 3.45 -18.07 11.51
N ASP A 267 4.18 -17.73 12.57
CA ASP A 267 3.64 -17.18 13.82
C ASP A 267 3.29 -15.70 13.65
N ASP A 268 2.02 -15.35 13.87
CA ASP A 268 1.48 -14.02 13.60
C ASP A 268 2.14 -12.93 14.48
N ASP A 269 2.37 -13.23 15.76
CA ASP A 269 2.97 -12.27 16.71
C ASP A 269 4.44 -12.01 16.35
N LYS A 270 5.23 -13.06 16.06
CA LYS A 270 6.63 -12.90 15.61
C LYS A 270 6.74 -12.19 14.27
N ARG A 271 5.76 -12.39 13.39
CA ARG A 271 5.72 -11.71 12.09
C ARG A 271 5.48 -10.22 12.29
N GLU A 272 4.57 -9.86 13.18
CA GLU A 272 4.32 -8.45 13.53
C GLU A 272 5.55 -7.83 14.21
N GLU A 273 6.19 -8.51 15.17
CA GLU A 273 7.45 -8.05 15.77
C GLU A 273 8.56 -7.79 14.73
N ALA A 274 8.69 -8.66 13.72
CA ALA A 274 9.66 -8.48 12.64
C ALA A 274 9.34 -7.27 11.75
N ARG A 275 8.05 -7.04 11.50
CA ARG A 275 7.55 -5.88 10.73
C ARG A 275 7.72 -4.58 11.50
N ASP A 276 7.40 -4.57 12.79
CA ASP A 276 7.58 -3.42 13.68
C ASP A 276 9.05 -3.06 13.80
N LYS A 277 9.92 -4.06 13.94
CA LYS A 277 11.37 -3.85 13.92
C LYS A 277 11.83 -3.24 12.59
N LEU A 278 11.37 -3.76 11.46
CA LEU A 278 11.72 -3.23 10.14
C LEU A 278 11.26 -1.77 9.99
N ASN A 279 10.03 -1.46 10.42
CA ASN A 279 9.48 -0.10 10.43
C ASN A 279 10.32 0.84 11.31
N THR A 280 10.66 0.41 12.53
CA THR A 280 11.44 1.19 13.50
C THR A 280 12.85 1.46 13.01
N GLU A 281 13.49 0.49 12.36
CA GLU A 281 14.84 0.64 11.81
C GLU A 281 14.87 1.50 10.53
N ASN A 282 13.72 1.70 9.86
CA ASN A 282 13.62 2.39 8.57
C ASN A 282 12.53 3.48 8.56
N PRO A 283 12.62 4.52 9.42
CA PRO A 283 11.56 5.53 9.56
C PRO A 283 11.30 6.32 8.27
N ILE A 284 12.32 6.54 7.44
CA ILE A 284 12.15 7.24 6.13
C ILE A 284 11.27 6.43 5.18
N TRP A 285 11.38 5.10 5.20
CA TRP A 285 10.54 4.24 4.37
C TRP A 285 9.09 4.27 4.84
N VAL A 286 8.86 4.24 6.16
CA VAL A 286 7.53 4.37 6.75
C VAL A 286 6.88 5.71 6.41
N ASP A 287 7.65 6.81 6.47
CA ASP A 287 7.20 8.12 5.98
C ASP A 287 6.87 8.09 4.48
N ASP A 288 7.73 7.49 3.65
CA ASP A 288 7.52 7.41 2.20
C ASP A 288 6.32 6.52 1.83
N LYS A 289 5.97 5.50 2.63
CA LYS A 289 4.72 4.73 2.47
C LYS A 289 3.49 5.63 2.63
N ARG A 290 3.50 6.55 3.59
CA ARG A 290 2.43 7.55 3.79
C ARG A 290 2.39 8.56 2.66
N ARG A 291 3.56 8.98 2.16
CA ARG A 291 3.61 9.84 0.97
C ARG A 291 3.00 9.15 -0.23
N ILE A 292 3.32 7.87 -0.46
CA ILE A 292 2.74 7.07 -1.53
C ILE A 292 1.21 7.03 -1.40
N GLU A 293 0.68 6.68 -0.22
CA GLU A 293 -0.77 6.63 0.03
C GLU A 293 -1.45 7.98 -0.27
N ALA A 294 -0.90 9.08 0.22
CA ALA A 294 -1.44 10.41 -0.03
C ALA A 294 -1.38 10.78 -1.53
N ILE A 295 -0.27 10.51 -2.21
CA ILE A 295 -0.09 10.79 -3.65
C ILE A 295 -1.07 9.97 -4.49
N GLU A 296 -1.26 8.69 -4.19
CA GLU A 296 -2.20 7.81 -4.91
C GLU A 296 -3.66 8.25 -4.71
N ASN A 297 -3.95 8.97 -3.63
CA ASN A 297 -5.25 9.62 -3.36
C ASN A 297 -5.26 11.12 -3.75
N ASN A 298 -4.47 11.50 -4.76
CA ASN A 298 -4.45 12.84 -5.38
C ASN A 298 -4.24 14.01 -4.40
N ALA A 299 -3.51 13.79 -3.29
CA ALA A 299 -3.17 14.85 -2.34
C ALA A 299 -2.29 15.94 -2.99
N SER A 300 -2.44 17.17 -2.49
CA SER A 300 -1.48 18.24 -2.76
C SER A 300 -0.14 17.97 -2.05
N ASP A 301 0.95 18.58 -2.51
CA ASP A 301 2.27 18.42 -1.86
C ASP A 301 2.26 18.81 -0.37
N GLU A 302 1.43 19.80 0.00
CA GLU A 302 1.21 20.21 1.38
C GLU A 302 0.51 19.10 2.18
N PHE A 303 -0.59 18.54 1.65
CA PHE A 303 -1.32 17.46 2.31
C PHE A 303 -0.49 16.18 2.42
N VAL A 304 0.39 15.90 1.46
CA VAL A 304 1.32 14.76 1.50
C VAL A 304 2.20 14.83 2.75
N GLU A 305 2.82 15.98 3.04
CA GLU A 305 3.70 16.10 4.20
C GLU A 305 2.90 16.19 5.51
N SER A 306 1.75 16.86 5.53
CA SER A 306 0.88 16.84 6.72
C SER A 306 0.38 15.42 7.04
N TRP A 307 0.07 14.60 6.03
CA TRP A 307 -0.30 13.20 6.25
C TRP A 307 0.84 12.38 6.85
N VAL A 308 2.09 12.66 6.45
CA VAL A 308 3.28 12.07 7.08
C VAL A 308 3.40 12.50 8.55
N GLU A 309 3.18 13.78 8.86
CA GLU A 309 3.22 14.29 10.24
C GLU A 309 2.17 13.61 11.13
N ARG A 310 0.92 13.49 10.66
CA ARG A 310 -0.11 12.72 11.35
C ARG A 310 0.32 11.27 11.60
N GLY A 311 0.94 10.66 10.60
CA GLY A 311 1.48 9.32 10.70
C GLY A 311 2.49 9.17 11.83
N LYS A 312 3.38 10.15 12.02
CA LYS A 312 4.34 10.17 13.13
C LYS A 312 3.65 10.31 14.48
N THR A 313 2.67 11.20 14.60
CA THR A 313 1.84 11.32 15.81
C THR A 313 1.13 10.00 16.10
N THR A 314 0.65 9.31 15.07
CA THR A 314 0.00 8.00 15.20
C THR A 314 0.97 6.91 15.62
N ASP A 315 2.21 6.91 15.13
CA ASP A 315 3.24 5.95 15.55
C ASP A 315 3.62 6.15 17.02
N GLU A 316 3.66 7.39 17.50
CA GLU A 316 4.06 7.72 18.87
C GLU A 316 2.94 7.45 19.89
N PHE A 317 1.69 7.85 19.57
CA PHE A 317 0.59 7.84 20.54
C PHE A 317 -0.54 6.84 20.20
N GLY A 318 -0.55 6.30 18.99
CA GLY A 318 -1.65 5.47 18.46
C GLY A 318 -2.73 6.29 17.76
N ALA A 319 -3.43 5.67 16.81
CA ALA A 319 -4.38 6.35 15.92
C ALA A 319 -5.64 6.88 16.63
N GLY A 320 -6.04 6.24 17.75
CA GLY A 320 -7.21 6.61 18.55
C GLY A 320 -6.91 7.56 19.72
N SER A 321 -5.65 7.97 19.88
CA SER A 321 -5.19 8.82 20.98
C SER A 321 -5.77 10.24 20.92
N SER A 322 -5.67 10.96 22.05
CA SER A 322 -6.09 12.36 22.07
C SER A 322 -5.19 13.22 21.19
N GLU A 323 -3.91 12.90 21.11
CA GLU A 323 -2.88 13.54 20.30
C GLU A 323 -3.20 13.44 18.80
N ALA A 324 -3.50 12.23 18.31
CA ALA A 324 -3.86 12.02 16.91
C ALA A 324 -5.17 12.74 16.53
N LYS A 325 -6.14 12.79 17.44
CA LYS A 325 -7.42 13.50 17.24
C LYS A 325 -7.26 15.02 17.27
N VAL A 326 -6.51 15.56 18.24
CA VAL A 326 -6.20 16.99 18.32
C VAL A 326 -5.42 17.44 17.09
N TRP A 327 -4.50 16.62 16.58
CA TRP A 327 -3.81 16.91 15.33
C TRP A 327 -4.79 17.09 14.17
N LEU A 328 -5.82 16.24 14.05
CA LEU A 328 -6.86 16.37 13.02
C LEU A 328 -7.70 17.64 13.20
N LEU A 329 -8.05 17.99 14.45
CA LEU A 329 -8.75 19.24 14.77
C LEU A 329 -7.93 20.48 14.40
N ASP A 330 -6.61 20.42 14.58
CA ASP A 330 -5.68 21.50 14.24
C ASP A 330 -5.35 21.55 12.73
N ASN A 331 -5.67 20.49 11.98
CA ASN A 331 -5.46 20.37 10.53
C ASN A 331 -6.77 20.01 9.78
N PRO A 332 -7.83 20.85 9.89
CA PRO A 332 -9.17 20.50 9.44
C PRO A 332 -9.27 20.25 7.93
N GLU A 333 -8.44 20.91 7.11
CA GLU A 333 -8.41 20.69 5.67
C GLU A 333 -7.85 19.31 5.31
N VAL A 334 -6.84 18.82 6.05
CA VAL A 334 -6.27 17.48 5.86
C VAL A 334 -7.23 16.42 6.37
N HIS A 335 -7.89 16.65 7.51
CA HIS A 335 -8.92 15.75 8.04
C HIS A 335 -10.07 15.59 7.03
N LYS A 336 -10.58 16.71 6.51
CA LYS A 336 -11.61 16.69 5.47
C LYS A 336 -11.16 15.97 4.20
N TRP A 337 -9.95 16.25 3.70
CA TRP A 337 -9.41 15.53 2.55
C TRP A 337 -9.34 14.02 2.81
N ALA A 338 -8.84 13.60 3.98
CA ALA A 338 -8.74 12.18 4.33
C ALA A 338 -10.11 11.51 4.43
N LEU A 339 -11.15 12.21 4.90
CA LEU A 339 -12.54 11.73 4.88
C LEU A 339 -13.07 11.60 3.44
N ASP A 340 -12.83 12.62 2.60
CA ASP A 340 -13.27 12.63 1.20
C ASP A 340 -12.61 11.51 0.37
N GLN A 341 -11.41 11.07 0.76
CA GLN A 341 -10.69 9.93 0.17
C GLN A 341 -10.97 8.59 0.87
N GLU A 342 -11.87 8.54 1.85
CA GLU A 342 -12.20 7.35 2.66
C GLU A 342 -10.98 6.74 3.41
N LEU A 343 -9.91 7.53 3.62
CA LEU A 343 -8.75 7.15 4.44
C LEU A 343 -9.08 7.21 5.94
N LEU A 344 -10.08 8.00 6.31
CA LEU A 344 -10.65 8.07 7.64
C LEU A 344 -12.18 7.93 7.56
N THR A 345 -12.78 7.42 8.63
CA THR A 345 -14.24 7.25 8.74
C THR A 345 -14.86 8.06 9.87
N ASP A 346 -14.06 8.51 10.83
CA ASP A 346 -14.48 9.33 11.97
C ASP A 346 -14.32 10.82 11.61
N ASP A 347 -15.45 11.53 11.51
CA ASP A 347 -15.51 12.96 11.18
C ASP A 347 -15.29 13.88 12.39
N GLY A 348 -15.13 13.29 13.58
CA GLY A 348 -14.92 14.00 14.83
C GLY A 348 -16.13 14.79 15.34
N SER A 349 -17.32 14.56 14.78
CA SER A 349 -18.54 15.28 15.19
C SER A 349 -18.98 15.01 16.63
N ASP A 350 -18.57 13.88 17.20
CA ASP A 350 -18.82 13.48 18.60
C ASP A 350 -17.62 13.74 19.53
N TRP A 351 -16.52 14.32 19.00
CA TRP A 351 -15.33 14.58 19.79
C TRP A 351 -15.53 15.77 20.73
N ASN A 352 -15.22 15.56 22.01
CA ASN A 352 -15.16 16.65 22.98
C ASN A 352 -13.77 17.32 22.90
N GLU A 353 -13.62 18.27 21.98
CA GLU A 353 -12.36 18.99 21.72
C GLU A 353 -11.70 19.55 23.00
N PRO A 354 -12.40 20.29 23.88
CA PRO A 354 -11.81 20.77 25.13
C PRO A 354 -11.18 19.66 25.98
N ILE A 355 -11.85 18.51 26.10
CA ILE A 355 -11.34 17.37 26.88
C ILE A 355 -10.17 16.70 26.18
N LEU A 356 -10.19 16.58 24.85
CA LEU A 356 -9.06 16.05 24.08
C LEU A 356 -7.81 16.92 24.27
N ARG A 357 -7.96 18.25 24.21
CA ARG A 357 -6.84 19.18 24.44
C ARG A 357 -6.32 19.10 25.87
N LEU A 358 -7.20 18.96 26.87
CA LEU A 358 -6.79 18.73 28.26
C LEU A 358 -6.03 17.41 28.43
N ASN A 359 -6.47 16.33 27.77
CA ASN A 359 -5.75 15.06 27.80
C ASN A 359 -4.35 15.20 27.21
N VAL A 360 -4.17 15.93 26.09
CA VAL A 360 -2.85 16.15 25.48
C VAL A 360 -1.96 17.04 26.37
N GLU A 361 -2.50 18.14 26.91
CA GLU A 361 -1.75 19.06 27.77
C GLU A 361 -1.22 18.35 29.03
N TRP A 362 -2.04 17.50 29.64
CA TRP A 362 -1.77 16.83 30.91
C TRP A 362 -1.50 15.33 30.77
N ALA A 363 -1.09 14.86 29.57
CA ALA A 363 -0.96 13.43 29.26
C ALA A 363 -0.11 12.68 30.30
N LYS A 364 1.07 13.22 30.62
CA LYS A 364 1.99 12.62 31.60
C LYS A 364 1.43 12.55 33.02
N ASP A 365 0.69 13.56 33.44
CA ASP A 365 0.09 13.60 34.78
C ASP A 365 -1.12 12.65 34.86
N PHE A 366 -1.90 12.51 33.79
CA PHE A 366 -2.94 11.48 33.67
C PHE A 366 -2.33 10.07 33.73
N ASP A 367 -1.31 9.81 32.91
CA ASP A 367 -0.60 8.53 32.89
C ASP A 367 -0.04 8.20 34.28
N GLN A 368 0.58 9.16 34.95
CA GLN A 368 1.11 8.97 36.30
C GLN A 368 0.00 8.71 37.33
N TYR A 369 -1.11 9.44 37.27
CA TYR A 369 -2.25 9.26 38.15
C TYR A 369 -2.83 7.84 38.04
N ASP A 370 -2.99 7.35 36.81
CA ASP A 370 -3.50 6.01 36.52
C ASP A 370 -2.49 4.94 36.93
N ALA A 371 -1.21 5.13 36.59
CA ALA A 371 -0.10 4.24 36.90
C ALA A 371 0.07 3.96 38.40
N TYR A 372 -0.25 4.91 39.28
CA TYR A 372 -0.25 4.65 40.73
C TYR A 372 -1.18 3.51 41.15
N GLY A 373 -2.26 3.25 40.40
CA GLY A 373 -3.24 2.19 40.67
C GLY A 373 -3.18 0.98 39.75
N ASP A 374 -2.31 1.00 38.74
CA ASP A 374 -2.11 -0.13 37.82
C ASP A 374 -1.06 -1.08 38.39
N ALA A 375 -1.47 -2.30 38.74
CA ALA A 375 -0.60 -3.30 39.37
C ALA A 375 0.60 -3.73 38.51
N ASP A 376 0.52 -3.51 37.20
CA ASP A 376 1.58 -3.82 36.25
C ASP A 376 2.54 -2.64 36.00
N SER A 377 2.26 -1.46 36.58
CA SER A 377 3.12 -0.28 36.46
C SER A 377 4.33 -0.32 37.41
N ASP A 378 5.48 0.15 36.93
CA ASP A 378 6.68 0.38 37.76
C ASP A 378 6.46 1.41 38.89
N THR A 379 5.43 2.25 38.77
CA THR A 379 5.06 3.26 39.78
C THR A 379 3.85 2.85 40.61
N TYR A 380 3.41 1.60 40.51
CA TYR A 380 2.30 1.07 41.30
C TYR A 380 2.52 1.27 42.81
N ILE A 381 1.49 1.79 43.48
CA ILE A 381 1.49 1.92 44.93
C ILE A 381 0.51 0.89 45.50
N PRO A 382 1.00 -0.20 46.12
CA PRO A 382 0.16 -1.30 46.57
C PRO A 382 -0.72 -0.92 47.76
N ASP A 383 -0.26 -0.01 48.61
CA ASP A 383 -1.03 0.48 49.75
C ASP A 383 -2.07 1.52 49.30
N ASP A 384 -3.33 1.29 49.68
CA ASP A 384 -4.45 2.11 49.23
C ASP A 384 -4.38 3.55 49.76
N ASP A 385 -3.90 3.73 50.99
CA ASP A 385 -3.80 5.05 51.64
C ASP A 385 -2.63 5.84 51.04
N GLU A 386 -1.46 5.21 50.88
CA GLU A 386 -0.31 5.84 50.20
C GLU A 386 -0.64 6.20 48.75
N ARG A 387 -1.37 5.34 48.04
CA ARG A 387 -1.82 5.58 46.66
C ARG A 387 -2.78 6.77 46.59
N ALA A 388 -3.75 6.82 47.51
CA ALA A 388 -4.67 7.94 47.62
C ALA A 388 -3.93 9.25 47.93
N GLU A 389 -2.94 9.22 48.83
CA GLU A 389 -2.10 10.39 49.15
C GLU A 389 -1.28 10.86 47.93
N ALA A 390 -0.67 9.94 47.18
CA ALA A 390 0.09 10.27 45.97
C ALA A 390 -0.79 10.90 44.89
N ARG A 391 -1.97 10.31 44.63
CA ARG A 391 -2.99 10.87 43.73
C ARG A 391 -3.47 12.24 44.19
N GLN A 392 -3.73 12.40 45.48
CA GLN A 392 -4.12 13.67 46.08
C GLN A 392 -3.02 14.74 45.91
N GLY A 393 -1.75 14.34 46.00
CA GLY A 393 -0.59 15.21 45.78
C GLY A 393 -0.47 15.74 44.36
N LEU A 394 -0.91 14.98 43.35
CA LEU A 394 -1.01 15.48 41.96
C LEU A 394 -2.15 16.48 41.81
N LEU A 395 -3.31 16.20 42.43
CA LEU A 395 -4.51 17.03 42.29
C LEU A 395 -4.45 18.33 43.11
N TYR A 396 -3.78 18.34 44.27
CA TYR A 396 -3.77 19.48 45.18
C TYR A 396 -2.35 19.89 45.60
N SER A 397 -2.08 21.20 45.52
CA SER A 397 -0.87 21.78 46.11
C SER A 397 -0.93 21.72 47.63
N SER A 398 0.09 21.11 48.25
CA SER A 398 0.21 21.08 49.71
C SER A 398 0.65 22.46 50.22
N ILE A 399 -0.23 23.11 50.98
CA ILE A 399 0.13 24.30 51.75
C ILE A 399 0.35 23.86 53.20
N PRO A 400 1.57 23.98 53.76
CA PRO A 400 1.83 23.61 55.14
C PRO A 400 0.85 24.29 56.11
N GLY A 401 0.02 23.49 56.79
CA GLY A 401 -0.96 23.95 57.77
C GLY A 401 -2.37 24.26 57.24
N ALA A 402 -2.64 24.14 55.93
CA ALA A 402 -3.99 24.22 55.39
C ALA A 402 -4.68 22.85 55.42
N THR A 403 -5.93 22.79 55.91
CA THR A 403 -6.77 21.58 55.88
C THR A 403 -7.38 21.29 54.51
N SER A 404 -7.24 22.20 53.55
CA SER A 404 -7.63 22.02 52.14
C SER A 404 -6.58 22.68 51.24
N GLY A 405 -5.88 21.89 50.42
CA GLY A 405 -4.95 22.41 49.41
C GLY A 405 -5.68 23.12 48.28
N THR A 406 -4.97 23.97 47.53
CA THR A 406 -5.51 24.56 46.28
C THR A 406 -5.29 23.58 45.14
N LEU A 407 -6.28 23.37 44.26
CA LEU A 407 -6.11 22.53 43.08
C LEU A 407 -4.90 22.97 42.24
N THR A 408 -4.12 21.99 41.80
CA THR A 408 -3.08 22.21 40.79
C THR A 408 -3.73 22.44 39.40
N GLY A 409 -2.92 22.78 38.39
CA GLY A 409 -3.39 22.82 37.00
C GLY A 409 -3.99 21.48 36.56
N PHE A 410 -3.25 20.39 36.80
CA PHE A 410 -3.72 19.02 36.59
C PHE A 410 -4.99 18.71 37.38
N GLY A 411 -5.07 19.10 38.65
CA GLY A 411 -6.26 18.87 39.48
C GLY A 411 -7.53 19.48 38.89
N LYS A 412 -7.42 20.70 38.33
CA LYS A 412 -8.53 21.32 37.60
C LYS A 412 -8.87 20.52 36.34
N ALA A 413 -7.88 20.18 35.52
CA ALA A 413 -8.08 19.40 34.30
C ALA A 413 -8.73 18.03 34.56
N TYR A 414 -8.29 17.33 35.61
CA TYR A 414 -8.86 16.05 36.06
C TYR A 414 -10.34 16.17 36.38
N TYR A 415 -10.72 17.16 37.21
CA TYR A 415 -12.12 17.35 37.58
C TYR A 415 -12.98 17.92 36.44
N THR A 416 -12.41 18.69 35.51
CA THR A 416 -13.09 19.09 34.27
C THR A 416 -13.39 17.87 33.39
N LYS A 417 -12.42 16.96 33.21
CA LYS A 417 -12.62 15.69 32.51
C LYS A 417 -13.67 14.82 33.20
N GLN A 418 -13.65 14.76 34.53
CA GLN A 418 -14.66 14.04 35.30
C GLN A 418 -16.06 14.63 35.09
N ALA A 419 -16.20 15.96 35.14
CA ALA A 419 -17.47 16.64 34.87
C ALA A 419 -18.00 16.30 33.47
N SER A 420 -17.16 16.33 32.45
CA SER A 420 -17.57 15.92 31.10
C SER A 420 -17.98 14.44 31.06
N GLY A 421 -17.24 13.55 31.72
CA GLY A 421 -17.54 12.11 31.75
C GLY A 421 -18.84 11.78 32.49
N GLU A 422 -19.19 12.59 33.49
CA GLU A 422 -20.48 12.51 34.19
C GLU A 422 -21.64 13.12 33.37
N GLY A 423 -21.39 13.75 32.22
CA GLY A 423 -22.43 14.28 31.33
C GLY A 423 -22.85 15.73 31.61
N TYR A 424 -22.11 16.47 32.45
CA TYR A 424 -22.33 17.91 32.64
C TYR A 424 -22.06 18.67 31.35
N SER A 425 -22.83 19.73 31.11
CA SER A 425 -22.60 20.62 29.97
C SER A 425 -21.29 21.39 30.13
N GLU A 426 -20.66 21.75 29.01
CA GLU A 426 -19.37 22.47 28.99
C GLU A 426 -19.38 23.75 29.85
N GLY A 427 -20.49 24.51 29.81
CA GLY A 427 -20.64 25.73 30.62
C GLY A 427 -20.71 25.49 32.13
N ASN A 428 -20.81 24.24 32.58
CA ASN A 428 -20.93 23.84 33.97
C ASN A 428 -19.71 23.08 34.50
N TRP A 429 -18.70 22.76 33.68
CA TRP A 429 -17.51 22.05 34.15
C TRP A 429 -16.73 22.83 35.20
N ASP A 430 -16.51 24.15 35.01
CA ASP A 430 -15.82 24.98 36.01
C ASP A 430 -16.57 25.01 37.35
N LYS A 431 -17.91 24.99 37.33
CA LYS A 431 -18.73 24.95 38.55
C LYS A 431 -18.64 23.60 39.24
N TYR A 432 -18.51 22.52 38.48
CA TYR A 432 -18.19 21.20 39.03
C TYR A 432 -16.83 21.22 39.72
N VAL A 433 -15.81 21.78 39.06
CA VAL A 433 -14.46 21.96 39.64
C VAL A 433 -14.53 22.78 40.93
N ASP A 434 -15.25 23.90 40.94
CA ASP A 434 -15.46 24.72 42.15
C ASP A 434 -16.15 23.91 43.25
N LEU A 435 -17.23 23.18 42.93
CA LEU A 435 -17.97 22.36 43.89
C LEU A 435 -17.06 21.33 44.58
N VAL A 436 -16.23 20.62 43.82
CA VAL A 436 -15.36 19.58 44.39
C VAL A 436 -14.26 20.15 45.28
N THR A 437 -13.84 21.41 45.06
CA THR A 437 -12.90 22.10 45.98
C THR A 437 -13.52 22.56 47.28
N LEU A 438 -14.86 22.70 47.34
CA LEU A 438 -15.52 23.14 48.56
C LEU A 438 -15.45 22.06 49.65
N PRO A 439 -15.28 22.46 50.92
CA PRO A 439 -15.30 21.53 52.04
C PRO A 439 -16.55 20.66 52.03
N SER A 440 -16.38 19.36 52.28
CA SER A 440 -17.49 18.41 52.39
C SER A 440 -18.28 18.55 53.71
N TRP A 441 -17.78 19.33 54.67
CA TRP A 441 -18.44 19.64 55.93
C TRP A 441 -19.13 21.00 55.90
N GLY A 442 -20.14 21.19 56.76
CA GLY A 442 -20.92 22.43 56.80
C GLY A 442 -21.96 22.50 55.68
N SER A 443 -22.34 23.72 55.29
CA SER A 443 -23.36 23.98 54.26
C SER A 443 -22.77 24.66 53.00
N TRP A 444 -21.48 24.50 52.75
CA TRP A 444 -20.76 25.23 51.69
C TRP A 444 -21.19 24.75 50.30
N ARG A 445 -21.21 23.43 50.08
CA ARG A 445 -21.65 22.83 48.81
C ARG A 445 -23.13 23.11 48.55
N GLU A 446 -23.99 23.00 49.56
CA GLU A 446 -25.42 23.31 49.45
C GLU A 446 -25.65 24.78 49.07
N ARG A 447 -24.92 25.70 49.70
CA ARG A 447 -25.00 27.13 49.35
C ARG A 447 -24.53 27.38 47.92
N PHE A 448 -23.42 26.77 47.50
CA PHE A 448 -22.93 26.88 46.13
C PHE A 448 -23.97 26.38 45.11
N LEU A 449 -24.60 25.24 45.38
CA LEU A 449 -25.66 24.71 44.52
C LEU A 449 -26.89 25.64 44.48
N LEU A 450 -27.28 26.24 45.60
CA LEU A 450 -28.37 27.24 45.62
C LEU A 450 -28.03 28.51 44.83
N ASP A 451 -26.76 28.93 44.88
CA ASP A 451 -26.26 30.12 44.19
C ASP A 451 -26.04 29.87 42.68
N ASN A 452 -25.86 28.61 42.25
CA ASN A 452 -25.66 28.19 40.85
C ASN A 452 -26.80 27.29 40.36
N ARG A 453 -27.99 27.87 40.22
CA ARG A 453 -29.23 27.11 39.94
C ARG A 453 -29.23 26.31 38.63
N ASP A 454 -28.55 26.81 37.61
CA ASP A 454 -28.40 26.13 36.32
C ASP A 454 -27.53 24.88 36.42
N PHE A 455 -26.42 24.95 37.15
CA PHE A 455 -25.60 23.79 37.50
C PHE A 455 -26.35 22.81 38.39
N TYR A 456 -27.09 23.31 39.40
CA TYR A 456 -27.91 22.46 40.25
C TYR A 456 -28.96 21.65 39.47
N ALA A 457 -29.52 22.23 38.40
CA ALA A 457 -30.48 21.53 37.56
C ALA A 457 -29.84 20.30 36.88
N GLU A 458 -28.65 20.44 36.28
CA GLU A 458 -27.90 19.31 35.71
C GLU A 458 -27.40 18.34 36.80
N TYR A 459 -26.90 18.87 37.91
CA TYR A 459 -26.43 18.09 39.06
C TYR A 459 -27.50 17.20 39.68
N THR A 460 -28.78 17.55 39.54
CA THR A 460 -29.90 16.74 40.04
C THR A 460 -30.64 15.99 38.93
N ASP A 461 -30.13 16.04 37.70
CA ASP A 461 -30.68 15.31 36.58
C ASP A 461 -30.38 13.82 36.72
N LYS A 462 -31.43 13.01 36.70
CA LYS A 462 -31.35 11.55 36.85
C LYS A 462 -30.74 10.87 35.63
N GLU A 463 -30.71 11.55 34.48
CA GLU A 463 -30.08 11.04 33.25
C GLU A 463 -28.56 11.29 33.24
N ILE A 464 -28.07 12.27 34.02
CA ILE A 464 -26.65 12.59 34.19
C ILE A 464 -26.03 11.73 35.31
N GLY A 465 -26.80 11.40 36.37
CA GLY A 465 -26.43 10.34 37.31
C GLY A 465 -27.17 10.35 38.64
N ASP A 466 -27.27 9.18 39.28
CA ASP A 466 -27.74 9.05 40.67
C ASP A 466 -26.58 9.43 41.61
N HIS A 467 -26.25 10.73 41.69
CA HIS A 467 -25.08 11.20 42.42
C HIS A 467 -25.15 10.74 43.90
N THR A 468 -24.09 10.11 44.38
CA THR A 468 -23.95 9.61 45.76
C THR A 468 -24.12 10.70 46.83
N LEU A 469 -23.98 11.96 46.43
CA LEU A 469 -24.21 13.13 47.27
C LEU A 469 -25.72 13.41 47.47
N ILE A 470 -26.59 13.03 46.54
CA ILE A 470 -28.06 13.16 46.67
C ILE A 470 -28.63 12.11 47.62
N THR A 471 -28.03 10.92 47.68
CA THR A 471 -28.48 9.84 48.59
C THR A 471 -28.06 10.07 50.04
N GLY A 472 -27.06 10.92 50.31
CA GLY A 472 -26.60 11.29 51.65
C GLY A 472 -27.19 12.59 52.23
N ILE A 473 -27.64 13.52 51.38
CA ILE A 473 -28.28 14.77 51.82
C ILE A 473 -29.75 14.47 52.10
N SER A 474 -30.14 14.39 53.37
CA SER A 474 -31.55 14.29 53.73
C SER A 474 -32.29 15.50 53.14
N MET A 475 -33.16 15.28 52.14
CA MET A 475 -34.01 16.30 51.51
C MET A 475 -34.74 17.20 52.54
N LEU A 476 -34.94 16.69 53.76
CA LEU A 476 -35.49 17.42 54.91
C LEU A 476 -34.71 18.69 55.30
N SER A 477 -33.39 18.75 55.09
CA SER A 477 -32.59 19.93 55.44
C SER A 477 -32.72 21.04 54.39
N LEU A 478 -32.75 20.66 53.10
CA LEU A 478 -32.93 21.60 51.98
C LEU A 478 -34.36 22.18 51.97
N CYS A 479 -35.37 21.35 52.26
CA CYS A 479 -36.75 21.81 52.39
C CYS A 479 -36.93 22.83 53.53
N ASN A 480 -36.27 22.63 54.68
CA ASN A 480 -36.37 23.58 55.80
C ASN A 480 -35.69 24.93 55.51
N TYR A 481 -34.66 24.97 54.67
CA TYR A 481 -33.99 26.22 54.27
C TYR A 481 -34.80 26.97 53.20
N LEU A 482 -35.33 26.27 52.19
CA LEU A 482 -36.18 26.85 51.15
C LEU A 482 -37.56 27.30 51.66
N LEU A 483 -38.08 26.66 52.72
CA LEU A 483 -39.33 27.08 53.39
C LEU A 483 -39.11 28.15 54.46
N GLY A 484 -37.85 28.55 54.73
CA GLY A 484 -37.49 29.55 55.74
C GLY A 484 -37.92 30.99 55.42
N GLU A 485 -38.39 31.29 54.21
CA GLU A 485 -38.97 32.60 53.86
C GLU A 485 -40.51 32.67 53.92
N VAL A 486 -41.19 31.58 54.27
CA VAL A 486 -42.64 31.60 54.50
C VAL A 486 -42.97 31.15 55.91
N GLY A 487 -42.91 32.10 56.84
CA GLY A 487 -43.66 32.10 58.09
C GLY A 487 -43.34 30.96 59.08
N VAL A 488 -42.78 31.34 60.22
CA VAL A 488 -42.71 30.55 61.46
C VAL A 488 -43.98 29.72 61.66
N ILE A 489 -43.91 28.41 61.39
CA ILE A 489 -44.88 27.45 61.91
C ILE A 489 -44.32 26.93 63.22
N ASP A 490 -45.01 27.31 64.28
CA ASP A 490 -44.81 26.95 65.68
C ASP A 490 -44.71 25.42 65.84
N SER A 491 -43.56 24.96 66.33
CA SER A 491 -43.24 23.55 66.61
C SER A 491 -43.71 23.10 67.99
N SER A 492 -44.94 23.45 68.35
CA SER A 492 -45.69 22.76 69.39
C SER A 492 -46.61 21.73 68.71
N TRP A 493 -46.81 20.55 69.32
CA TRP A 493 -47.47 19.35 68.79
C TRP A 493 -46.55 18.29 68.17
N LEU A 494 -45.65 17.70 68.97
CA LEU A 494 -45.25 16.29 68.76
C LEU A 494 -44.62 15.71 70.05
N THR A 495 -45.43 15.61 71.12
CA THR A 495 -45.20 14.63 72.20
C THR A 495 -46.56 14.08 72.63
N GLY A 496 -46.88 12.86 72.19
CA GLY A 496 -48.20 12.28 72.45
C GLY A 496 -48.29 10.83 71.99
N THR A 497 -47.55 9.96 72.65
CA THR A 497 -47.63 8.52 72.55
C THR A 497 -49.07 8.04 72.77
N SER A 498 -49.70 7.44 71.76
CA SER A 498 -50.80 6.51 72.01
C SER A 498 -50.90 5.47 70.92
N MET A 499 -50.81 4.21 71.35
CA MET A 499 -51.17 3.04 70.56
C MET A 499 -52.62 3.17 70.09
N MET A 500 -52.88 2.97 68.80
CA MET A 500 -54.01 2.15 68.37
C MET A 500 -53.84 1.66 66.93
N SER A 501 -53.84 0.35 66.82
CA SER A 501 -54.18 -0.45 65.65
C SER A 501 -55.42 0.10 64.92
N ILE A 502 -55.45 0.03 63.58
CA ILE A 502 -56.45 -0.74 62.81
C ILE A 502 -56.20 -0.65 61.30
N ARG A 503 -56.08 -1.86 60.72
CA ARG A 503 -56.52 -2.39 59.42
C ARG A 503 -56.63 -1.50 58.16
N THR A 504 -56.06 -2.11 57.13
CA THR A 504 -56.24 -2.03 55.68
C THR A 504 -57.68 -2.09 55.14
N LYS A 505 -57.79 -1.56 53.91
CA LYS A 505 -58.84 -1.58 52.86
C LYS A 505 -59.78 -0.36 52.88
N ARG A 506 -60.05 0.31 51.77
CA ARG A 506 -59.93 -0.03 50.35
C ARG A 506 -59.76 1.26 49.54
#